data_AF-A0A1Q5TIF3-F1
#
_entry.id   AF-A0A1Q5TIF3-F1
#
_cell.length_a   1.000
_cell.length_b   1.000
_cell.length_c   1.000
_cell.angle_alpha   90.00
_cell.angle_beta   90.00
_cell.angle_gamma   90.00
#
_symmetry.space_group_name_H-M   'P 1'
#
loop_
_entity.id
_entity.type
_entity.pdbx_description
1 polymer ?
#
loop_
_entity_poly.entity_id
_entity_poly.type
_entity_poly.pdbx_seq_one_letter_code
_entity_poly.pdbx_strand_id
1 'polypeptide(L)'
;MTKTILNLDEYEAVTVDQVQCNALMRMSAPIGGKLPMHASGAGKALLSTLSEQKRLHLLHKKGMHAYTQHTCTTAAALTENLEQIRKQGFSFDDEEHALGLRCIAACIYVMSIMKPLPK
;
A
#
# COMPACT_ATOMS: atom_id res chain seq x y z
N MET A 1 10.22 -9.90 -3.79
CA MET A 1 10.06 -8.81 -2.81
C MET A 1 10.06 -7.48 -3.54
N THR A 2 9.14 -6.58 -3.22
CA THR A 2 9.05 -5.23 -3.80
C THR A 2 9.32 -4.18 -2.73
N LYS A 3 9.97 -3.07 -3.09
CA LYS A 3 10.02 -1.86 -2.28
C LYS A 3 9.17 -0.80 -2.95
N THR A 4 8.33 -0.16 -2.16
CA THR A 4 7.33 0.78 -2.65
C THR A 4 7.35 2.02 -1.77
N ILE A 5 7.32 3.19 -2.41
CA ILE A 5 7.23 4.49 -1.72
C ILE A 5 5.85 5.10 -1.93
N LEU A 6 5.42 5.93 -0.98
CA LEU A 6 4.24 6.75 -1.15
C LEU A 6 4.64 8.08 -1.80
N ASN A 7 4.16 8.33 -3.01
CA ASN A 7 4.17 9.67 -3.59
C ASN A 7 3.07 10.50 -2.91
N LEU A 8 3.44 11.59 -2.23
CA LEU A 8 2.51 12.43 -1.48
C LEU A 8 1.73 13.43 -2.34
N ASP A 9 2.24 13.79 -3.53
CA ASP A 9 1.57 14.73 -4.43
C ASP A 9 0.36 14.06 -5.08
N GLU A 10 0.57 12.84 -5.55
CA GLU A 10 -0.46 12.06 -6.23
C GLU A 10 -1.11 10.98 -5.39
N TYR A 11 -0.61 10.75 -4.17
CA TYR A 11 -1.10 9.71 -3.26
C TYR A 11 -1.05 8.30 -3.88
N GLU A 12 0.09 7.95 -4.46
CA GLU A 12 0.30 6.70 -5.18
C GLU A 12 1.41 5.86 -4.56
N ALA A 13 1.18 4.56 -4.45
CA ALA A 13 2.21 3.59 -4.10
C ALA A 13 3.03 3.27 -5.35
N VAL A 14 4.28 3.74 -5.41
CA VAL A 14 5.17 3.57 -6.57
C VAL A 14 6.28 2.59 -6.23
N THR A 15 6.44 1.55 -7.05
CA THR A 15 7.49 0.55 -6.89
C THR A 15 8.83 1.13 -7.29
N VAL A 16 9.83 1.08 -6.42
CA VAL A 16 11.18 1.63 -6.66
C VAL A 16 12.25 0.56 -6.78
N ASP A 17 11.98 -0.64 -6.29
CA ASP A 17 12.90 -1.77 -6.35
C ASP A 17 12.10 -3.07 -6.32
N GLN A 18 12.63 -4.11 -6.96
CA GLN A 18 12.03 -5.42 -6.97
C GLN A 18 13.08 -6.53 -7.12
N VAL A 19 13.02 -7.50 -6.21
CA VAL A 19 13.66 -8.81 -6.34
C VAL A 19 12.62 -9.81 -6.81
N GLN A 20 12.78 -10.34 -8.03
CA GLN A 20 11.89 -11.34 -8.60
C GLN A 20 12.38 -12.77 -8.30
N CYS A 21 11.44 -13.73 -8.25
CA CYS A 21 11.78 -15.15 -8.27
C CYS A 21 11.86 -15.67 -9.72
N ASN A 22 12.43 -16.86 -9.90
CA ASN A 22 12.57 -17.50 -11.22
C ASN A 22 11.38 -18.41 -11.60
N ALA A 23 10.26 -18.31 -10.88
CA ALA A 23 9.07 -19.08 -11.19
C ALA A 23 8.43 -18.61 -12.52
N LEU A 24 7.86 -19.56 -13.27
CA LEU A 24 7.20 -19.30 -14.55
C LEU A 24 6.02 -18.32 -14.36
N MET A 25 5.15 -18.60 -13.38
CA MET A 25 4.10 -17.68 -12.96
C MET A 25 4.56 -16.96 -11.69
N ARG A 26 4.56 -15.62 -11.76
CA ARG A 26 4.96 -14.76 -10.65
C ARG A 26 4.25 -13.42 -10.74
N MET A 27 4.10 -12.78 -9.59
CA MET A 27 3.68 -11.38 -9.52
C MET A 27 4.74 -10.48 -10.15
N SER A 28 4.29 -9.55 -11.01
CA SER A 28 5.13 -8.53 -11.61
C SER A 28 4.68 -7.16 -11.11
N ALA A 29 5.63 -6.37 -10.61
CA ALA A 29 5.45 -4.99 -10.19
C ALA A 29 6.68 -4.24 -10.70
N PRO A 30 6.67 -3.82 -11.97
CA PRO A 30 7.83 -3.19 -12.59
C PRO A 30 8.22 -1.94 -11.81
N ILE A 31 9.52 -1.60 -11.83
CA ILE A 31 10.01 -0.34 -11.27
C ILE A 31 9.28 0.83 -11.97
N GLY A 32 8.80 1.80 -11.18
CA GLY A 32 7.91 2.89 -11.61
C GLY A 32 6.43 2.49 -11.68
N GLY A 33 6.10 1.21 -11.56
CA GLY A 33 4.73 0.71 -11.53
C GLY A 33 3.97 1.16 -10.28
N LYS A 34 2.70 1.50 -10.48
CA LYS A 34 1.79 1.95 -9.42
C LYS A 34 0.99 0.77 -8.88
N LEU A 35 0.93 0.65 -7.56
CA LEU A 35 0.12 -0.36 -6.88
C LEU A 35 -1.18 0.25 -6.36
N PRO A 36 -2.30 -0.50 -6.35
CA PRO A 36 -3.53 -0.05 -5.73
C PRO A 36 -3.33 0.29 -4.25
N MET A 37 -3.78 1.46 -3.82
CA MET A 37 -3.61 1.89 -2.43
C MET A 37 -4.46 1.05 -1.47
N HIS A 38 -5.72 0.78 -1.81
CA HIS A 38 -6.65 0.05 -0.92
C HIS A 38 -6.65 -1.47 -1.13
N ALA A 39 -6.14 -1.95 -2.26
CA ALA A 39 -6.29 -3.35 -2.67
C ALA A 39 -4.95 -4.09 -2.82
N SER A 40 -3.83 -3.51 -2.40
CA SER A 40 -2.53 -4.20 -2.39
C SER A 40 -1.91 -4.20 -1.00
N GLY A 41 -1.09 -5.20 -0.70
CA GLY A 41 -0.37 -5.26 0.58
C GLY A 41 0.42 -3.98 0.86
N ALA A 42 1.30 -3.57 -0.07
CA ALA A 42 2.12 -2.37 0.10
C ALA A 42 1.28 -1.09 0.21
N GLY A 43 0.23 -0.94 -0.61
CA GLY A 43 -0.69 0.19 -0.54
C GLY A 43 -1.37 0.30 0.82
N LYS A 44 -1.91 -0.80 1.34
CA LYS A 44 -2.58 -0.83 2.65
C LYS A 44 -1.62 -0.57 3.80
N ALA A 45 -0.40 -1.10 3.73
CA ALA A 45 0.64 -0.78 4.71
C ALA A 45 0.93 0.73 4.73
N LEU A 46 1.10 1.37 3.57
CA LEU A 46 1.31 2.82 3.48
C LEU A 46 0.09 3.61 3.98
N LEU A 47 -1.13 3.25 3.56
CA LEU A 47 -2.38 3.87 4.02
C LEU A 47 -2.53 3.84 5.54
N SER A 48 -2.17 2.73 6.18
CA SER A 48 -2.29 2.58 7.64
C SER A 48 -1.44 3.58 8.42
N THR A 49 -0.43 4.18 7.80
CA THR A 49 0.44 5.20 8.42
C THR A 49 -0.12 6.62 8.33
N LEU A 50 -1.05 6.86 7.42
CA LEU A 50 -1.62 8.19 7.20
C LEU A 50 -2.62 8.58 8.29
N SER A 51 -2.85 9.88 8.46
CA SER A 51 -3.99 10.37 9.24
C SER A 51 -5.30 10.04 8.53
N GLU A 52 -6.39 9.93 9.29
CA GLU A 52 -7.71 9.65 8.74
C GLU A 52 -8.11 10.66 7.65
N GLN A 53 -7.89 11.95 7.89
CA GLN A 53 -8.15 13.01 6.91
C GLN A 53 -7.42 12.78 5.58
N LYS A 54 -6.12 12.44 5.62
CA LYS A 54 -5.33 12.17 4.40
C LYS A 54 -5.83 10.90 3.69
N ARG A 55 -6.20 9.86 4.44
CA ARG A 55 -6.80 8.65 3.87
C ARG A 55 -8.10 8.94 3.15
N LEU A 56 -9.04 9.64 3.81
CA LEU A 56 -10.33 9.97 3.22
C LEU A 56 -10.18 10.84 1.96
N HIS A 57 -9.28 11.83 2.00
CA HIS A 57 -8.98 12.65 0.83
C HIS A 57 -8.45 11.82 -0.35
N LEU A 58 -7.50 10.92 -0.09
CA LEU A 58 -6.96 10.00 -1.08
C LEU A 58 -8.04 9.10 -1.67
N LEU A 59 -8.84 8.44 -0.82
CA LEU A 59 -9.89 7.51 -1.25
C LEU A 59 -10.96 8.22 -2.07
N HIS A 60 -11.30 9.46 -1.73
CA HIS A 60 -12.19 10.29 -2.53
C HIS A 60 -11.57 10.65 -3.89
N LYS A 61 -10.27 10.99 -3.95
CA LYS A 61 -9.58 11.35 -5.21
C LYS A 61 -9.37 10.15 -6.14
N LYS A 62 -9.01 8.98 -5.59
CA LYS A 62 -8.61 7.79 -6.38
C LYS A 62 -9.71 6.74 -6.53
N GLY A 63 -10.74 6.80 -5.69
CA GLY A 63 -11.81 5.79 -5.63
C GLY A 63 -11.34 4.47 -5.01
N MET A 64 -12.28 3.55 -4.89
CA MET A 64 -12.07 2.20 -4.34
C MET A 64 -12.56 1.15 -5.35
N HIS A 65 -11.81 0.99 -6.45
CA HIS A 65 -12.16 0.03 -7.50
C HIS A 65 -12.18 -1.40 -6.96
N ALA A 66 -13.18 -2.19 -7.40
CA ALA A 66 -13.28 -3.62 -7.09
C ALA A 66 -12.48 -4.41 -8.13
N TYR A 67 -11.30 -4.91 -7.76
CA TYR A 67 -10.47 -5.72 -8.67
C TYR A 67 -10.90 -7.19 -8.68
N THR A 68 -11.36 -7.68 -7.53
CA THR A 68 -11.87 -9.04 -7.32
C THR A 68 -13.07 -9.00 -6.39
N GLN A 69 -13.72 -10.15 -6.19
CA GLN A 69 -14.78 -10.32 -5.19
C GLN A 69 -14.29 -10.18 -3.73
N HIS A 70 -12.97 -10.24 -3.51
CA HIS A 70 -12.36 -10.11 -2.18
C HIS A 70 -11.94 -8.67 -1.88
N THR A 71 -11.88 -7.79 -2.89
CA THR A 71 -11.45 -6.39 -2.71
C THR A 71 -12.33 -5.67 -1.68
N CYS A 72 -11.70 -5.05 -0.68
CA CYS A 72 -12.40 -4.16 0.24
C CYS A 72 -12.82 -2.86 -0.45
N THR A 73 -14.12 -2.66 -0.68
CA THR A 73 -14.67 -1.54 -1.48
C THR A 73 -15.40 -0.47 -0.66
N THR A 74 -15.49 -0.63 0.66
CA THR A 74 -16.13 0.37 1.54
C THR A 74 -15.12 1.06 2.44
N ALA A 75 -15.32 2.36 2.67
CA ALA A 75 -14.43 3.15 3.51
C ALA A 75 -14.43 2.67 4.97
N ALA A 76 -15.58 2.23 5.49
CA ALA A 76 -15.70 1.71 6.86
C ALA A 76 -14.89 0.42 7.05
N ALA A 77 -15.09 -0.58 6.18
CA ALA A 77 -14.35 -1.84 6.26
C ALA A 77 -12.84 -1.63 6.04
N LEU A 78 -12.45 -0.74 5.12
CA LEU A 78 -11.05 -0.40 4.92
C LEU A 78 -10.47 0.27 6.16
N THR A 79 -11.21 1.17 6.82
CA THR A 79 -10.74 1.85 8.03
C THR A 79 -10.45 0.84 9.14
N GLU A 80 -11.37 -0.09 9.39
CA GLU A 80 -11.17 -1.18 10.35
C GLU A 80 -9.94 -2.03 9.98
N ASN A 81 -9.81 -2.42 8.71
CA ASN A 81 -8.66 -3.18 8.24
C ASN A 81 -7.34 -2.42 8.48
N LEU A 82 -7.28 -1.13 8.17
CA LEU A 82 -6.10 -0.30 8.37
C LEU A 82 -5.75 -0.09 9.85
N GLU A 83 -6.73 -0.05 10.74
CA GLU A 83 -6.50 -0.04 12.18
C GLU A 83 -5.90 -1.34 12.68
N GLN A 84 -6.39 -2.49 12.18
CA GLN A 84 -5.78 -3.79 12.49
C GLN A 84 -4.35 -3.87 11.97
N ILE A 85 -4.10 -3.41 10.74
CA ILE A 85 -2.75 -3.33 10.15
C ILE A 85 -1.83 -2.50 11.03
N ARG A 86 -2.30 -1.35 11.54
CA ARG A 86 -1.50 -0.49 12.44
C ARG A 86 -1.19 -1.20 13.76
N LYS A 87 -2.14 -1.95 14.33
CA LYS A 87 -1.95 -2.70 15.58
C LYS A 87 -0.98 -3.87 15.41
N GLN A 88 -1.08 -4.62 14.32
CA GLN A 88 -0.25 -5.83 14.09
C GLN A 88 1.10 -5.55 13.41
N GLY A 89 1.26 -4.39 12.78
CA GLY A 89 2.52 -3.94 12.16
C GLY A 89 2.75 -4.41 10.73
N PHE A 90 1.81 -5.15 10.14
CA PHE A 90 1.87 -5.59 8.74
C PHE A 90 0.48 -5.64 8.11
N SER A 91 0.42 -5.61 6.79
CA SER A 91 -0.78 -5.78 5.98
C SER A 91 -0.79 -7.12 5.28
N PHE A 92 -2.01 -7.57 4.98
CA PHE A 92 -2.29 -8.74 4.18
C PHE A 92 -3.21 -8.33 3.03
N ASP A 93 -2.88 -8.74 1.82
CA ASP A 93 -3.75 -8.70 0.65
C ASP A 93 -4.04 -10.15 0.28
N ASP A 94 -5.29 -10.57 0.53
CA ASP A 94 -5.77 -11.94 0.28
C ASP A 94 -6.58 -11.99 -1.01
N GLU A 95 -5.89 -11.98 -2.14
CA GLU A 95 -6.53 -12.00 -3.45
C GLU A 95 -7.41 -10.77 -3.71
N GLU A 96 -7.10 -9.64 -3.07
CA GLU A 96 -7.86 -8.39 -3.22
C GLU A 96 -7.48 -7.66 -4.49
N HIS A 97 -6.21 -7.72 -4.91
CA HIS A 97 -5.77 -7.13 -6.18
C HIS A 97 -6.04 -8.05 -7.37
N ALA A 98 -5.79 -9.35 -7.22
CA ALA A 98 -5.97 -10.34 -8.27
C ALA A 98 -6.18 -11.73 -7.66
N LEU A 99 -7.03 -12.55 -8.29
CA LEU A 99 -7.24 -13.94 -7.87
C LEU A 99 -5.92 -14.73 -7.97
N GLY A 100 -5.63 -15.54 -6.95
CA GLY A 100 -4.38 -16.27 -6.81
C GLY A 100 -3.16 -15.44 -6.40
N LEU A 101 -3.31 -14.13 -6.16
CA LEU A 101 -2.25 -13.26 -5.65
C LEU A 101 -2.44 -12.97 -4.16
N ARG A 102 -1.45 -13.32 -3.35
CA ARG A 102 -1.41 -12.93 -1.93
C ARG A 102 -0.14 -12.15 -1.62
N CYS A 103 -0.28 -11.08 -0.84
CA CYS A 103 0.84 -10.24 -0.45
C CYS A 103 0.86 -10.00 1.06
N ILE A 104 2.06 -9.93 1.63
CA ILE A 104 2.31 -9.40 2.97
C ILE A 104 3.22 -8.18 2.81
N ALA A 105 2.92 -7.09 3.52
CA ALA A 105 3.81 -5.93 3.54
C ALA A 105 3.87 -5.28 4.92
N ALA A 106 4.98 -4.64 5.24
CA ALA A 106 5.12 -3.82 6.44
C ALA A 106 5.64 -2.44 6.02
N CYS A 107 5.17 -1.40 6.68
CA CYS A 107 5.66 -0.05 6.40
C CYS A 107 7.00 0.18 7.11
N ILE A 108 7.96 0.77 6.38
CA ILE A 108 9.24 1.19 6.95
C ILE A 108 9.13 2.67 7.29
N TYR A 109 9.37 3.01 8.56
CA TYR A 109 9.40 4.39 9.03
C TYR A 109 10.83 4.91 8.99
N VAL A 110 11.06 5.96 8.21
CA VAL A 110 12.33 6.69 8.28
C VAL A 110 12.20 7.72 9.39
N MET A 111 12.89 7.50 10.51
CA MET A 111 13.06 8.57 11.51
C MET A 111 13.89 9.68 10.86
N SER A 112 13.27 10.83 10.66
CA SER A 112 14.02 12.04 10.31
C SER A 112 14.82 12.47 11.54
N ILE A 113 16.12 12.16 11.57
CA ILE A 113 17.07 12.84 12.44
C ILE A 113 17.37 14.21 11.80
N MET A 114 16.35 15.07 11.66
CA MET A 114 16.57 16.44 11.24
C MET A 114 17.12 17.24 12.41
N LYS A 115 18.46 17.32 12.53
CA LYS A 115 19.05 18.59 12.94
C LYS A 115 18.84 19.56 11.77
N PRO A 116 18.34 20.78 12.00
CA PRO A 116 18.29 21.79 10.95
C PRO A 116 19.71 21.99 10.41
N LEU A 117 19.89 21.97 9.09
CA LEU A 117 21.14 22.45 8.50
C LEU A 117 21.34 23.91 8.95
N PRO A 118 22.52 24.29 9.46
CA PRO A 118 22.82 25.70 9.67
C PRO A 118 22.73 26.43 8.33
N LYS A 119 22.07 27.60 8.36
CA LYS A 119 21.99 28.52 7.22
C LYS A 119 23.37 28.96 6.77
#